data_AF-A2GIB6-F1
#
_entry.id   AF-A2GIB6-F1
#
_cell.length_a   1.000
_cell.length_b   1.000
_cell.length_c   1.000
_cell.angle_alpha   90.00
_cell.angle_beta   90.00
_cell.angle_gamma   90.00
#
_symmetry.space_group_name_H-M   'P 1'
#
loop_
_entity.id
_entity.type
_entity.pdbx_description
1 polymer ?
#
loop_
_entity_poly.entity_id
_entity_poly.type
_entity_poly.pdbx_seq_one_letter_code
_entity_poly.pdbx_strand_id
1 'polypeptide(L)'
;MDKTQGVIDVEALKKEIREQILSELKEQKQEQKPERPKRKLSEKQLAALAAGRQKNPRLLAKKAREEAEAKAKEAEAKAKEAEAKKE
;
A
#
# COMPACT_ATOMS: atom_id res chain seq x y z
N MET A 1 12.44 62.88 -32.66
CA MET A 1 12.25 62.54 -31.23
C MET A 1 11.06 61.61 -31.15
N ASP A 2 11.31 60.33 -31.42
CA ASP A 2 10.30 59.28 -31.46
C ASP A 2 9.68 59.05 -30.07
N LYS A 3 8.38 59.32 -29.94
CA LYS A 3 7.61 59.26 -28.69
C LYS A 3 7.00 57.88 -28.45
N THR A 4 7.62 56.80 -28.91
CA THR A 4 7.07 55.43 -28.79
C THR A 4 7.75 54.60 -27.69
N GLN A 5 8.63 55.19 -26.88
CA GLN A 5 9.47 54.49 -25.89
C GLN A 5 8.72 53.98 -24.63
N GLY A 6 7.39 53.88 -24.59
CA GLY A 6 6.72 53.62 -23.31
C GLY A 6 5.28 53.15 -23.35
N VAL A 7 4.80 52.57 -24.45
CA VAL A 7 3.50 51.90 -24.41
C VAL A 7 3.74 50.48 -23.93
N ILE A 8 3.80 50.30 -22.61
CA ILE A 8 3.74 48.96 -22.01
C ILE A 8 2.43 48.36 -22.48
N ASP A 9 2.52 47.26 -23.24
CA ASP A 9 1.36 46.52 -23.69
C ASP A 9 0.72 45.84 -22.47
N VAL A 10 -0.20 46.55 -21.83
CA VAL A 10 -0.91 46.12 -20.63
C VAL A 10 -1.60 44.78 -20.85
N GLU A 11 -1.97 44.47 -22.11
CA GLU A 11 -2.59 43.21 -22.48
C GLU A 11 -1.60 42.05 -22.43
N ALA A 12 -0.35 42.28 -22.89
CA ALA A 12 0.73 41.31 -22.75
C ALA A 12 1.09 41.07 -21.27
N LEU A 13 1.20 42.13 -20.47
CA LEU A 13 1.51 42.02 -19.04
C LEU A 13 0.43 41.23 -18.27
N LYS A 14 -0.85 41.43 -18.60
CA LYS A 14 -1.96 40.68 -18.00
C LYS A 14 -1.94 39.20 -18.37
N LYS A 15 -1.50 38.85 -19.58
CA LYS A 15 -1.36 37.44 -20.01
C LYS A 15 -0.22 36.76 -19.26
N GLU A 16 0.92 37.44 -19.12
CA GLU A 16 2.09 36.91 -18.40
C GLU A 16 1.78 36.68 -16.91
N ILE A 17 1.14 37.64 -16.24
CA ILE A 17 0.70 37.48 -14.84
C ILE A 17 -0.29 36.31 -14.71
N ARG A 18 -1.20 36.15 -15.67
CA ARG A 18 -2.17 35.04 -15.67
C ARG A 18 -1.47 33.69 -15.82
N GLU A 19 -0.46 33.58 -16.68
CA GLU A 19 0.30 32.34 -16.86
C GLU A 19 1.14 31.99 -15.63
N GLN A 20 1.76 32.97 -14.97
CA GLN A 20 2.48 32.74 -13.72
C GLN A 20 1.54 32.20 -12.63
N ILE A 21 0.39 32.85 -12.43
CA ILE A 21 -0.62 32.40 -11.45
C ILE A 21 -1.12 30.98 -11.79
N LEU A 22 -1.39 30.68 -13.06
CA LEU A 22 -1.86 29.36 -13.47
C LEU A 22 -0.80 28.28 -13.28
N SER A 23 0.47 28.61 -13.50
CA SER A 23 1.60 27.68 -13.32
C SER A 23 1.81 27.36 -11.84
N GLU A 24 1.80 28.38 -10.99
CA GLU A 24 1.93 28.23 -9.53
C GLU A 24 0.74 27.47 -8.90
N LEU A 25 -0.49 27.74 -9.37
CA LEU A 25 -1.67 26.97 -8.95
C LEU A 25 -1.63 25.51 -9.41
N LYS A 26 -0.97 25.23 -10.53
CA LYS A 26 -0.82 23.86 -11.06
C LYS A 26 0.23 23.09 -10.29
N GLU A 27 1.36 23.72 -9.93
CA GLU A 27 2.38 23.13 -9.05
C GLU A 27 1.82 22.84 -7.64
N GLN A 28 1.04 23.74 -7.06
CA GLN A 28 0.40 23.49 -5.75
C GLN A 28 -0.56 22.29 -5.74
N LYS A 29 -1.14 21.92 -6.90
CA LYS A 29 -2.06 20.77 -6.98
C LYS A 29 -1.36 19.43 -7.16
N GLN A 30 -0.08 19.38 -7.50
CA GLN A 30 0.54 18.12 -7.95
C GLN A 30 1.20 17.29 -6.84
N GLU A 31 1.51 17.85 -5.67
CA GLU A 31 2.29 17.11 -4.64
C GLU A 31 1.69 16.95 -3.24
N GLN A 32 0.51 17.51 -2.93
CA GLN A 32 -0.08 17.34 -1.60
C GLN A 32 -1.27 16.38 -1.59
N LYS A 33 -1.04 15.11 -1.92
CA LYS A 33 -1.89 14.06 -1.32
C LYS A 33 -1.42 13.94 0.14
N PRO A 34 -2.23 14.29 1.14
CA PRO A 34 -1.85 13.99 2.52
C PRO A 34 -1.61 12.47 2.60
N GLU A 35 -0.40 12.07 2.99
CA GLU A 35 -0.10 10.68 3.25
C GLU A 35 -1.08 10.23 4.33
N ARG A 36 -2.04 9.38 3.96
CA ARG A 36 -3.05 8.91 4.90
C ARG A 36 -2.29 8.22 6.04
N PRO A 37 -2.49 8.64 7.30
CA PRO A 37 -1.81 8.01 8.42
C PRO A 37 -2.07 6.50 8.37
N LYS A 38 -1.01 5.68 8.33
CA LYS A 38 -1.12 4.23 8.48
C LYS A 38 -1.71 3.96 9.87
N ARG A 39 -3.03 3.80 9.96
CA ARG A 39 -3.71 3.51 11.21
C ARG A 39 -3.30 2.10 11.65
N LYS A 40 -2.64 2.00 12.80
CA LYS A 40 -2.45 0.70 13.46
C LYS A 40 -3.83 0.20 13.88
N LEU A 41 -4.16 -1.02 13.47
CA LEU A 41 -5.40 -1.65 13.88
C LEU A 41 -5.36 -1.88 15.39
N SER A 42 -6.47 -1.57 16.07
CA SER A 42 -6.59 -1.89 17.49
C SER A 42 -6.67 -3.41 17.69
N GLU A 43 -6.36 -3.88 18.89
CA GLU A 43 -6.45 -5.31 19.24
C GLU A 43 -7.85 -5.89 18.94
N LYS A 44 -8.90 -5.11 19.20
CA LYS A 44 -10.29 -5.49 18.87
C LYS A 44 -10.50 -5.69 17.36
N GLN A 45 -9.90 -4.84 16.53
CA GLN A 45 -9.99 -4.95 15.07
C GLN A 45 -9.18 -6.13 14.53
N LEU A 46 -8.01 -6.39 15.11
CA LEU A 46 -7.20 -7.57 14.78
C LEU A 46 -7.94 -8.86 15.15
N ALA A 47 -8.57 -8.91 16.33
CA ALA A 47 -9.38 -10.04 16.75
C ALA A 47 -10.59 -10.26 15.82
N ALA A 48 -11.28 -9.19 15.40
CA ALA A 48 -12.39 -9.28 14.46
C ALA A 48 -11.96 -9.81 13.08
N LEU A 49 -10.80 -9.37 12.58
CA LEU A 49 -10.21 -9.88 11.34
C LEU A 49 -9.79 -11.36 11.47
N ALA A 50 -9.20 -11.75 12.60
CA ALA A 50 -8.84 -13.13 12.87
C ALA A 50 -10.08 -14.04 12.94
N ALA A 51 -11.14 -13.61 13.63
CA ALA A 51 -12.42 -14.32 13.70
C ALA A 51 -13.07 -14.47 12.32
N GLY A 52 -13.00 -13.42 11.48
CA GLY A 52 -13.45 -13.47 10.10
C GLY A 52 -12.66 -14.47 9.24
N ARG A 53 -11.34 -14.53 9.43
CA ARG A 53 -10.46 -15.51 8.76
C ARG A 53 -10.76 -16.95 9.21
N GLN A 54 -11.10 -17.18 10.47
CA GLN A 54 -11.42 -18.51 10.99
C GLN A 54 -12.66 -19.13 10.32
N LYS A 55 -13.63 -18.30 9.93
CA LYS A 55 -14.85 -18.76 9.24
C LYS A 55 -14.68 -18.91 7.73
N ASN A 56 -13.52 -18.57 7.17
CA ASN A 56 -13.31 -18.62 5.73
C ASN A 56 -13.03 -20.07 5.26
N PRO A 57 -13.89 -20.67 4.41
CA PRO A 57 -13.76 -22.07 4.01
C PRO A 57 -12.46 -22.36 3.25
N ARG A 58 -11.92 -21.40 2.49
CA ARG A 58 -10.65 -21.59 1.77
C ARG A 58 -9.47 -21.68 2.74
N LEU A 59 -9.49 -20.89 3.82
CA LEU A 59 -8.43 -20.92 4.83
C LEU A 59 -8.53 -22.16 5.71
N LEU A 60 -9.75 -22.61 6.02
CA LEU A 60 -9.97 -23.87 6.73
C LEU A 60 -9.43 -25.07 5.94
N ALA A 61 -9.76 -25.16 4.64
CA ALA A 61 -9.23 -26.21 3.78
C ALA A 61 -7.69 -26.18 3.68
N LYS A 62 -7.09 -24.99 3.64
CA LYS A 62 -5.63 -24.85 3.64
C LYS A 62 -5.02 -25.36 4.96
N LYS A 63 -5.58 -24.97 6.10
CA LYS A 63 -5.10 -25.45 7.42
C LYS A 63 -5.19 -26.96 7.56
N ALA A 64 -6.29 -27.57 7.11
CA ALA A 64 -6.45 -29.01 7.16
C ALA A 64 -5.38 -29.75 6.33
N ARG A 65 -4.99 -29.19 5.17
CA ARG A 65 -3.90 -29.73 4.34
C ARG A 65 -2.54 -29.58 5.02
N GLU A 66 -2.23 -28.41 5.56
CA GLU A 66 -0.98 -28.16 6.29
C GLU A 66 -0.86 -29.08 7.51
N GLU A 67 -1.94 -29.31 8.26
CA GLU A 67 -1.92 -30.21 9.42
C GLU A 67 -1.73 -31.68 9.01
N ALA A 68 -2.37 -32.12 7.92
CA ALA A 68 -2.16 -33.45 7.38
C ALA A 68 -0.73 -33.66 6.89
N GLU A 69 -0.15 -32.66 6.22
CA GLU A 69 1.24 -32.70 5.74
C GLU A 69 2.24 -32.70 6.91
N ALA A 70 1.99 -31.92 7.95
CA ALA A 70 2.81 -31.91 9.15
C ALA A 70 2.79 -33.26 9.87
N LYS A 71 1.61 -33.88 10.02
CA LYS A 71 1.46 -35.22 10.61
C LYS A 71 2.15 -36.29 9.77
N ALA A 72 2.07 -36.21 8.45
CA ALA A 72 2.78 -37.13 7.55
C ALA A 72 4.30 -37.00 7.71
N LYS A 73 4.83 -35.78 7.76
CA LYS A 73 6.26 -35.51 7.97
C LYS A 73 6.74 -35.97 9.35
N GLU A 74 5.95 -35.75 10.40
CA GLU A 74 6.29 -36.21 11.75
C GLU A 74 6.30 -37.74 11.85
N ALA A 75 5.34 -38.41 11.21
CA ALA A 75 5.31 -39.87 11.14
C ALA A 75 6.49 -40.43 10.34
N GLU A 76 6.85 -39.81 9.22
CA GLU A 76 8.02 -40.19 8.42
C GLU A 76 9.33 -39.98 9.20
N ALA A 77 9.47 -38.86 9.92
CA ALA A 77 10.63 -38.60 10.77
C ALA A 77 10.76 -39.63 11.90
N LYS A 78 9.65 -39.98 12.57
CA LYS A 78 9.63 -41.01 13.61
C LYS A 78 9.92 -42.40 13.06
N ALA A 79 9.45 -42.74 11.86
CA ALA A 79 9.76 -44.00 11.21
C ALA A 79 11.26 -44.12 10.89
N LYS A 80 11.85 -43.07 10.33
CA LYS A 80 13.30 -43.01 10.05
C LYS A 80 14.14 -43.07 11.32
N GLU A 81 13.72 -42.40 12.38
CA GLU A 81 14.42 -42.45 13.67
C GLU A 81 14.33 -43.84 14.34
N ALA A 82 13.19 -44.52 14.20
CA ALA A 82 13.00 -45.87 14.72
C ALA A 82 13.77 -46.93 13.91
N GLU A 83 13.94 -46.72 12.60
CA GLU A 83 14.75 -47.57 11.73
C GLU A 83 16.24 -47.38 12.00
N ALA A 84 16.72 -46.15 12.15
CA ALA A 84 18.11 -45.84 12.51
C ALA A 84 18.53 -46.30 13.92
N LYS A 85 17.58 -46.62 14.81
CA LYS A 85 17.84 -47.19 16.14
C LYS A 85 17.85 -48.72 16.16
N LYS A 86 17.52 -49.37 15.03
CA LYS A 86 17.50 -50.83 14.89
C LYS A 86 18.70 -51.38 14.12
N GLU A 87 19.58 -50.50 13.61
CA GLU A 87 20.88 -50.82 13.02
C GLU A 87 22.00 -50.61 14.07
#